data_AF-A0A2D3W4G6-F1
#
_entry.id   AF-A0A2D3W4G6-F1
#
_cell.length_a   1.000
_cell.length_b   1.000
_cell.length_c   1.000
_cell.angle_alpha   90.00
_cell.angle_beta   90.00
_cell.angle_gamma   90.00
#
_symmetry.space_group_name_H-M   'P 1'
#
loop_
_entity.id
_entity.type
_entity.pdbx_description
1 polymer ?
#
loop_
_entity_poly.entity_id
_entity_poly.type
_entity_poly.pdbx_seq_one_letter_code
_entity_poly.pdbx_strand_id
1 'polypeptide(L)'
;MFSPGLIEQFFSSAFIQRWNDYPRMVELVELDKQAHKFIIAYFLSHMEDEEINQLHLIEAGIFEFLRRGVVTDIRPDVFRQALQKKEAEINRWVLSKLSHLLEDVEDGKFLKRFEKYLSDPNMYKRERFILKAASYLSTRWEFSIVYQTSQFLSGIERVKEAVEEEIEDYYELIGVRKIALNKKLAKIIDLSGRLRFQKRWAQTPRIPETSVLGHMLIVAIMGYFYSIKINACQKRLENNFYCALFHDLPEALTRDIISPVKYSVSGLNDIISEYEIKMVEDEILPYIPAQMISSFKYLLGLYGNNEKDEFLNKINEKKIIIVDTLATYNENRFNAIDGVALKNCDRLAAFIEAILSISHGVKSKELLQGKEYIKETLKEKGKVEGVDFYKLALEIEDFVMD
;
A
#
# COMPACT_ATOMS: atom_id res chain seq x y z
N MET A 1 13.43 13.35 -1.16
CA MET A 1 12.18 12.72 -0.66
C MET A 1 12.47 11.26 -0.38
N PHE A 2 12.94 10.53 -1.39
CA PHE A 2 13.61 9.24 -1.33
C PHE A 2 14.62 9.17 -2.48
N SER A 3 15.51 8.17 -2.47
CA SER A 3 16.40 7.88 -3.61
C SER A 3 15.68 7.04 -4.67
N PRO A 4 16.07 7.12 -5.96
CA PRO A 4 15.56 6.23 -7.01
C PRO A 4 15.67 4.74 -6.67
N GLY A 5 16.84 4.31 -6.19
CA GLY A 5 17.08 2.92 -5.79
C GLY A 5 16.18 2.44 -4.65
N LEU A 6 15.78 3.31 -3.72
CA LEU A 6 14.82 2.94 -2.67
C LEU A 6 13.45 2.57 -3.25
N ILE A 7 12.99 3.32 -4.25
CA ILE A 7 11.70 3.06 -4.88
C ILE A 7 11.76 1.81 -5.76
N GLU A 8 12.82 1.65 -6.54
CA GLU A 8 13.06 0.41 -7.27
C GLU A 8 13.05 -0.80 -6.32
N GLN A 9 13.67 -0.69 -5.14
CA GLN A 9 13.66 -1.75 -4.12
C GLN A 9 12.24 -2.14 -3.65
N PHE A 10 11.27 -1.22 -3.64
CA PHE A 10 9.88 -1.57 -3.34
C PHE A 10 9.19 -2.21 -4.56
N PHE A 11 9.40 -1.69 -5.76
CA PHE A 11 8.86 -2.26 -6.99
C PHE A 11 9.41 -3.66 -7.30
N SER A 12 10.65 -3.94 -6.93
CA SER A 12 11.27 -5.25 -7.12
C SER A 12 10.49 -6.36 -6.42
N SER A 13 9.72 -6.02 -5.38
CA SER A 13 8.85 -6.97 -4.68
C SER A 13 7.68 -7.50 -5.51
N ALA A 14 7.36 -6.85 -6.64
CA ALA A 14 6.43 -7.38 -7.64
C ALA A 14 7.02 -8.54 -8.44
N PHE A 15 8.34 -8.74 -8.43
CA PHE A 15 8.99 -9.93 -9.00
C PHE A 15 9.04 -11.13 -8.05
N ILE A 16 8.93 -10.89 -6.74
CA ILE A 16 9.07 -11.94 -5.74
C ILE A 16 7.79 -12.79 -5.74
N GLN A 17 7.89 -13.96 -6.35
CA GLN A 17 6.80 -14.92 -6.40
C GLN A 17 6.59 -15.60 -5.04
N ARG A 18 5.34 -15.70 -4.63
CA ARG A 18 4.89 -16.36 -3.40
C ARG A 18 4.13 -17.63 -3.76
N TRP A 19 4.23 -18.64 -2.90
CA TRP A 19 3.62 -19.96 -3.13
C TRP A 19 4.04 -20.58 -4.47
N ASN A 20 5.27 -20.30 -4.91
CA ASN A 20 5.77 -20.74 -6.21
C ASN A 20 6.17 -22.23 -6.27
N ASP A 21 6.16 -22.87 -5.11
CA ASP A 21 6.31 -24.30 -4.90
C ASP A 21 4.98 -25.07 -4.95
N TYR A 22 3.84 -24.38 -5.14
CA TYR A 22 2.52 -24.98 -5.30
C TYR A 22 1.82 -24.55 -6.60
N PRO A 23 0.98 -25.42 -7.20
CA PRO A 23 0.05 -25.01 -8.25
C PRO A 23 -0.89 -23.90 -7.76
N ARG A 24 -0.98 -22.80 -8.52
CA ARG A 24 -1.82 -21.63 -8.22
C ARG A 24 -2.54 -21.15 -9.47
N MET A 25 -3.78 -20.69 -9.33
CA MET A 25 -4.60 -20.18 -10.45
C MET A 25 -4.13 -18.81 -10.95
N VAL A 26 -3.42 -18.06 -10.11
CA VAL A 26 -2.96 -16.70 -10.39
C VAL A 26 -1.56 -16.52 -9.80
N GLU A 27 -0.80 -15.58 -10.35
CA GLU A 27 0.44 -15.17 -9.72
C GLU A 27 0.17 -14.45 -8.39
N LEU A 28 0.98 -14.75 -7.38
CA LEU A 28 0.90 -14.17 -6.05
C LEU A 28 2.27 -13.57 -5.77
N VAL A 29 2.35 -12.27 -5.53
CA VAL A 29 3.62 -11.56 -5.37
C VAL A 29 3.74 -10.89 -4.00
N GLU A 30 4.96 -10.65 -3.54
CA GLU A 30 5.22 -10.06 -2.22
C GLU A 30 4.64 -8.66 -2.08
N LEU A 31 4.67 -7.84 -3.15
CA LEU A 31 4.08 -6.50 -3.13
C LEU A 31 2.60 -6.54 -2.71
N ASP A 32 1.80 -7.39 -3.37
CA ASP A 32 0.37 -7.52 -3.12
C ASP A 32 0.07 -8.08 -1.72
N LYS A 33 0.92 -8.98 -1.23
CA LYS A 33 0.80 -9.51 0.13
C LYS A 33 1.06 -8.43 1.17
N GLN A 34 2.05 -7.56 0.95
CA GLN A 34 2.36 -6.47 1.86
C GLN A 34 1.25 -5.42 1.83
N ALA A 35 0.73 -5.08 0.65
CA ALA A 35 -0.39 -4.17 0.51
C ALA A 35 -1.63 -4.66 1.29
N HIS A 36 -1.97 -5.94 1.14
CA HIS A 36 -3.06 -6.55 1.89
C HIS A 36 -2.80 -6.56 3.41
N LYS A 37 -1.56 -6.82 3.83
CA LYS A 37 -1.14 -6.72 5.23
C LYS A 37 -1.37 -5.32 5.80
N PHE A 38 -1.01 -4.26 5.09
CA PHE A 38 -1.25 -2.89 5.57
C PHE A 38 -2.75 -2.58 5.73
N ILE A 39 -3.57 -3.02 4.77
CA ILE A 39 -5.02 -2.88 4.87
C ILE A 39 -5.58 -3.63 6.08
N ILE A 40 -5.17 -4.89 6.28
CA ILE A 40 -5.60 -5.67 7.44
C ILE A 40 -5.12 -5.02 8.74
N ALA A 41 -3.87 -4.54 8.80
CA ALA A 41 -3.32 -3.88 9.97
C ALA A 41 -4.09 -2.60 10.35
N TYR A 42 -4.50 -1.79 9.36
CA TYR A 42 -5.39 -0.64 9.58
C TYR A 42 -6.70 -1.07 10.26
N PHE A 43 -7.36 -2.10 9.74
CA PHE A 43 -8.61 -2.59 10.31
C PHE A 43 -8.43 -3.21 11.69
N LEU A 44 -7.35 -3.97 11.93
CA LEU A 44 -7.06 -4.53 13.24
C LEU A 44 -6.80 -3.41 14.25
N SER A 45 -5.96 -2.42 13.94
CA SER A 45 -5.58 -1.36 14.88
C SER A 45 -6.76 -0.49 15.33
N HIS A 46 -7.76 -0.28 14.46
CA HIS A 46 -8.97 0.50 14.77
C HIS A 46 -10.09 -0.33 15.42
N MET A 47 -9.87 -1.63 15.58
CA MET A 47 -10.82 -2.53 16.24
C MET A 47 -10.44 -2.85 17.70
N GLU A 48 -9.21 -2.55 18.10
CA GLU A 48 -8.75 -2.75 19.47
C GLU A 48 -9.27 -1.65 20.40
N ASP A 49 -9.50 -2.00 21.66
CA ASP A 49 -9.98 -1.04 22.67
C ASP A 49 -8.89 -0.05 23.10
N GLU A 50 -7.62 -0.47 23.03
CA GLU A 50 -6.45 0.37 23.30
C GLU A 50 -6.10 1.21 22.05
N GLU A 51 -5.77 2.48 22.26
CA GLU A 51 -5.34 3.36 21.18
C GLU A 51 -3.96 2.93 20.65
N ILE A 52 -3.92 2.53 19.37
CA ILE A 52 -2.71 2.14 18.67
C ILE A 52 -2.09 3.35 17.98
N ASN A 53 -0.76 3.53 18.12
CA ASN A 53 -0.07 4.59 17.43
C ASN A 53 0.07 4.25 15.94
N GLN A 54 -0.76 4.91 15.12
CA GLN A 54 -0.82 4.64 13.68
C GLN A 54 0.48 5.00 12.94
N LEU A 55 1.21 6.04 13.39
CA LEU A 55 2.49 6.40 12.79
C LEU A 55 3.52 5.29 13.00
N HIS A 56 3.60 4.75 14.22
CA HIS A 56 4.46 3.61 14.52
C HIS A 56 4.05 2.36 13.74
N LEU A 57 2.75 2.13 13.56
CA LEU A 57 2.23 1.00 12.79
C LEU A 57 2.64 1.07 11.32
N ILE A 58 2.48 2.25 10.70
CA ILE A 58 2.89 2.51 9.32
C ILE A 58 4.40 2.33 9.18
N GLU A 59 5.19 3.00 10.04
CA GLU A 59 6.66 2.96 9.97
C GLU A 59 7.20 1.54 10.21
N ALA A 60 6.70 0.83 11.23
CA ALA A 60 7.04 -0.57 11.48
C ALA A 60 6.68 -1.47 10.28
N GLY A 61 5.54 -1.23 9.64
CA GLY A 61 5.13 -1.94 8.44
C GLY A 61 6.11 -1.73 7.29
N ILE A 62 6.56 -0.49 7.07
CA ILE A 62 7.55 -0.15 6.04
C ILE A 62 8.91 -0.80 6.35
N PHE A 63 9.35 -0.78 7.61
CA PHE A 63 10.58 -1.45 8.04
C PHE A 63 10.54 -2.96 7.83
N GLU A 64 9.42 -3.62 8.16
CA GLU A 64 9.25 -5.05 7.91
C GLU A 64 9.21 -5.38 6.42
N PHE A 65 8.62 -4.50 5.60
CA PHE A 65 8.61 -4.66 4.16
C PHE A 65 10.01 -4.51 3.56
N LEU A 66 10.75 -3.47 3.94
CA LEU A 66 12.16 -3.27 3.54
C LEU A 66 13.01 -4.49 3.89
N ARG A 67 12.92 -5.00 5.13
CA ARG A 67 13.62 -6.23 5.53
C ARG A 67 13.22 -7.40 4.65
N ARG A 68 11.91 -7.58 4.40
CA ARG A 68 11.40 -8.71 3.60
C ARG A 68 11.88 -8.64 2.15
N GLY A 69 11.97 -7.44 1.57
CA GLY A 69 12.47 -7.20 0.21
C GLY A 69 13.95 -7.55 0.00
N VAL A 70 14.72 -7.76 1.08
CA VAL A 70 16.12 -8.22 1.00
C VAL A 70 16.24 -9.74 1.18
N VAL A 71 15.42 -10.35 2.03
CA VAL A 71 15.49 -11.79 2.39
C VAL A 71 14.56 -12.69 1.56
N THR A 72 14.30 -12.29 0.32
CA THR A 72 13.14 -12.69 -0.49
C THR A 72 13.13 -14.16 -0.88
N ASP A 73 14.31 -14.72 -1.17
CA ASP A 73 14.49 -16.09 -1.65
C ASP A 73 14.47 -17.14 -0.53
N ILE A 74 14.23 -16.72 0.71
CA ILE A 74 14.11 -17.62 1.85
C ILE A 74 12.63 -17.91 2.09
N ARG A 75 12.28 -19.20 2.02
CA ARG A 75 10.95 -19.72 2.38
C ARG A 75 10.56 -19.22 3.78
N PRO A 76 9.31 -18.78 4.02
CA PRO A 76 8.93 -18.15 5.29
C PRO A 76 9.25 -18.96 6.55
N ASP A 77 9.05 -20.27 6.56
CA ASP A 77 9.40 -21.18 7.66
C ASP A 77 10.90 -21.22 7.94
N VAL A 78 11.72 -21.35 6.88
CA VAL A 78 13.18 -21.30 6.96
C VAL A 78 13.63 -19.93 7.45
N PHE A 79 13.02 -18.85 6.97
CA PHE A 79 13.35 -17.50 7.39
C PHE A 79 13.06 -17.27 8.88
N ARG A 80 11.93 -17.79 9.39
CA ARG A 80 11.61 -17.75 10.83
C ARG A 80 12.66 -18.51 11.66
N GLN A 81 13.06 -19.70 11.24
CA GLN A 81 14.11 -20.46 11.93
C GLN A 81 15.47 -19.75 11.86
N ALA A 82 15.77 -19.11 10.72
CA ALA A 82 17.00 -18.34 10.54
C ALA A 82 17.03 -17.13 11.47
N LEU A 83 15.93 -16.39 11.61
CA LEU A 83 15.82 -15.29 12.58
C LEU A 83 16.05 -15.80 14.01
N GLN A 84 15.43 -16.91 14.43
CA GLN A 84 15.64 -17.44 15.79
C GLN A 84 17.11 -17.74 16.13
N LYS A 85 17.93 -18.08 15.14
CA LYS A 85 19.34 -18.48 15.34
C LYS A 85 20.35 -17.38 15.00
N LYS A 86 20.01 -16.49 14.06
CA LYS A 86 20.93 -15.60 13.35
C LYS A 86 20.33 -14.21 13.07
N GLU A 87 19.37 -13.77 13.88
CA GLU A 87 18.72 -12.46 13.70
C GLU A 87 19.72 -11.31 13.59
N ALA A 88 20.75 -11.26 14.44
CA ALA A 88 21.74 -10.18 14.42
C ALA A 88 22.55 -10.16 13.11
N GLU A 89 23.00 -11.32 12.62
CA GLU A 89 23.70 -11.44 11.34
C GLU A 89 22.81 -11.03 10.16
N ILE A 90 21.57 -11.51 10.15
CA ILE A 90 20.59 -11.18 9.09
C ILE A 90 20.29 -9.69 9.09
N ASN A 91 20.04 -9.09 10.26
CA ASN A 91 19.75 -7.67 10.37
C ASN A 91 20.95 -6.81 9.95
N ARG A 92 22.19 -7.20 10.28
CA ARG A 92 23.40 -6.54 9.76
C ARG A 92 23.50 -6.63 8.24
N TRP A 93 23.20 -7.78 7.67
CA TRP A 93 23.20 -7.95 6.21
C TRP A 93 22.14 -7.08 5.54
N VAL A 94 20.91 -7.05 6.08
CA VAL A 94 19.83 -6.18 5.60
C VAL A 94 20.23 -4.71 5.62
N LEU A 95 20.82 -4.24 6.73
CA LEU A 95 21.34 -2.88 6.83
C LEU A 95 22.42 -2.61 5.79
N SER A 96 23.38 -3.52 5.61
CA SER A 96 24.44 -3.35 4.60
C SER A 96 23.91 -3.19 3.17
N LYS A 97 22.72 -3.73 2.87
CA LYS A 97 22.07 -3.60 1.56
C LYS A 97 21.22 -2.34 1.43
N LEU A 98 20.70 -1.80 2.53
CA LEU A 98 19.72 -0.71 2.48
C LEU A 98 20.24 0.64 2.99
N SER A 99 21.32 0.69 3.78
CA SER A 99 21.79 1.94 4.41
C SER A 99 22.03 3.06 3.39
N HIS A 100 22.71 2.77 2.28
CA HIS A 100 22.98 3.77 1.23
C HIS A 100 21.71 4.28 0.52
N LEU A 101 20.62 3.50 0.51
CA LEU A 101 19.34 3.93 -0.07
C LEU A 101 18.56 4.85 0.87
N LEU A 102 18.86 4.79 2.17
CA LEU A 102 18.10 5.41 3.26
C LEU A 102 18.83 6.58 3.94
N GLU A 103 20.14 6.77 3.68
CA GLU A 103 20.96 7.76 4.38
C GLU A 103 20.50 9.21 4.18
N ASP A 104 19.99 9.53 2.98
CA ASP A 104 19.46 10.86 2.66
C ASP A 104 17.99 11.05 3.10
N VAL A 105 17.32 10.00 3.55
CA VAL A 105 15.92 10.09 3.98
C VAL A 105 15.87 10.73 5.36
N GLU A 106 15.25 11.91 5.42
CA GLU A 106 15.10 12.69 6.66
C GLU A 106 16.45 12.98 7.34
N ASP A 107 17.48 13.30 6.55
CA ASP A 107 18.85 13.55 7.03
C ASP A 107 19.38 12.38 7.89
N GLY A 108 19.09 11.14 7.46
CA GLY A 108 19.50 9.90 8.11
C GLY A 108 18.71 9.52 9.38
N LYS A 109 17.73 10.33 9.80
CA LYS A 109 16.90 10.00 10.97
C LYS A 109 16.04 8.76 10.74
N PHE A 110 15.51 8.59 9.53
CA PHE A 110 14.74 7.41 9.16
C PHE A 110 15.60 6.14 9.25
N LEU A 111 16.83 6.16 8.72
CA LEU A 111 17.78 5.05 8.82
C LEU A 111 18.08 4.70 10.29
N LYS A 112 18.32 5.68 11.16
CA LYS A 112 18.54 5.43 12.60
C LYS A 112 17.35 4.77 13.27
N ARG A 113 16.12 5.16 12.92
CA ARG A 113 14.91 4.50 13.43
C ARG A 113 14.78 3.07 12.90
N PHE A 114 15.15 2.82 11.65
CA PHE A 114 15.18 1.48 11.07
C PHE A 114 16.21 0.58 11.76
N GLU A 115 17.43 1.06 11.98
CA GLU A 115 18.48 0.35 12.73
C GLU A 115 18.04 0.01 14.16
N LYS A 116 17.43 0.99 14.84
CA LYS A 116 16.85 0.78 16.17
C LYS A 116 15.75 -0.27 16.13
N TYR A 117 14.85 -0.20 15.15
CA TYR A 117 13.79 -1.20 14.98
C TYR A 117 14.35 -2.61 14.73
N LEU A 118 15.44 -2.76 13.98
CA LEU A 118 16.04 -4.09 13.79
C LEU A 118 16.81 -4.60 15.03
N SER A 119 17.32 -3.71 15.86
CA SER A 119 18.13 -4.07 17.05
C SER A 119 17.34 -4.18 18.35
N ASP A 120 16.18 -3.53 18.45
CA ASP A 120 15.32 -3.51 19.64
C ASP A 120 13.97 -4.20 19.38
N PRO A 121 13.79 -5.45 19.83
CA PRO A 121 12.53 -6.18 19.70
C PRO A 121 11.34 -5.54 20.45
N ASN A 122 11.60 -4.64 21.41
CA ASN A 122 10.54 -3.98 22.19
C ASN A 122 10.06 -2.67 21.55
N MET A 123 10.80 -2.11 20.59
CA MET A 123 10.35 -0.94 19.84
C MET A 123 9.05 -1.29 19.09
N TYR A 124 8.00 -0.48 19.31
CA TYR A 124 6.68 -0.66 18.68
C TYR A 124 6.05 -2.04 18.93
N LYS A 125 6.21 -2.58 20.14
CA LYS A 125 5.82 -3.97 20.47
C LYS A 125 4.37 -4.31 20.10
N ARG A 126 3.41 -3.40 20.36
CA ARG A 126 1.99 -3.64 20.07
C ARG A 126 1.71 -3.59 18.57
N GLU A 127 2.29 -2.61 17.88
CA GLU A 127 2.18 -2.47 16.43
C GLU A 127 2.81 -3.65 15.69
N ARG A 128 3.96 -4.15 16.14
CA ARG A 128 4.57 -5.40 15.64
C ARG A 128 3.63 -6.58 15.77
N PHE A 129 2.95 -6.69 16.90
CA PHE A 129 2.02 -7.79 17.14
C PHE A 129 0.83 -7.74 16.16
N ILE A 130 0.27 -6.54 15.94
CA ILE A 130 -0.79 -6.32 14.93
C ILE A 130 -0.27 -6.62 13.51
N LEU A 131 0.94 -6.18 13.15
CA LEU A 131 1.55 -6.44 11.84
C LEU A 131 1.81 -7.92 11.59
N LYS A 132 2.21 -8.68 12.61
CA LYS A 132 2.34 -10.14 12.54
C LYS A 132 0.98 -10.79 12.29
N ALA A 133 -0.04 -10.44 13.06
CA ALA A 133 -1.40 -10.94 12.84
C ALA A 133 -1.90 -10.63 11.42
N ALA A 134 -1.74 -9.39 10.97
CA ALA A 134 -2.12 -8.96 9.63
C ALA A 134 -1.37 -9.72 8.53
N SER A 135 -0.08 -9.98 8.73
CA SER A 135 0.76 -10.75 7.81
C SER A 135 0.26 -12.19 7.66
N TYR A 136 -0.12 -12.84 8.77
CA TYR A 136 -0.65 -14.20 8.76
C TYR A 136 -2.04 -14.27 8.14
N LEU A 137 -2.91 -13.31 8.45
CA LEU A 137 -4.24 -13.22 7.83
C LEU A 137 -4.16 -13.06 6.31
N SER A 138 -3.25 -12.22 5.80
CA SER A 138 -3.01 -12.10 4.36
C SER A 138 -2.47 -13.41 3.76
N THR A 139 -1.54 -14.07 4.47
CA THR A 139 -0.98 -15.36 4.04
C THR A 139 -2.05 -16.46 3.97
N ARG A 140 -2.97 -16.51 4.95
CA ARG A 140 -4.13 -17.44 4.91
C ARG A 140 -5.05 -17.15 3.74
N TRP A 141 -5.29 -15.87 3.45
CA TRP A 141 -6.12 -15.50 2.32
C TRP A 141 -5.50 -15.99 1.00
N GLU A 142 -4.19 -15.79 0.79
CA GLU A 142 -3.46 -16.35 -0.35
C GLU A 142 -3.52 -17.88 -0.38
N PHE A 143 -3.30 -18.53 0.77
CA PHE A 143 -3.37 -19.98 0.89
C PHE A 143 -4.75 -20.52 0.52
N SER A 144 -5.83 -19.77 0.75
CA SER A 144 -7.17 -20.19 0.35
C SER A 144 -7.30 -20.35 -1.17
N ILE A 145 -6.55 -19.60 -1.97
CA ILE A 145 -6.46 -19.78 -3.43
C ILE A 145 -5.63 -21.00 -3.77
N VAL A 146 -4.44 -21.11 -3.17
CA VAL A 146 -3.48 -22.19 -3.42
C VAL A 146 -4.08 -23.54 -3.06
N TYR A 147 -4.80 -23.62 -1.93
CA TYR A 147 -5.46 -24.81 -1.43
C TYR A 147 -6.43 -25.39 -2.46
N GLN A 148 -7.24 -24.55 -3.12
CA GLN A 148 -8.22 -25.00 -4.12
C GLN A 148 -7.57 -25.74 -5.29
N THR A 149 -6.39 -25.30 -5.72
CA THR A 149 -5.65 -25.95 -6.82
C THR A 149 -4.66 -27.02 -6.38
N SER A 150 -4.41 -27.15 -5.08
CA SER A 150 -3.37 -28.02 -4.53
C SER A 150 -3.92 -29.19 -3.71
N GLN A 151 -5.24 -29.41 -3.68
CA GLN A 151 -5.88 -30.47 -2.88
C GLN A 151 -5.37 -31.88 -3.22
N PHE A 152 -4.87 -32.08 -4.44
CA PHE A 152 -4.33 -33.37 -4.89
C PHE A 152 -2.92 -33.68 -4.33
N LEU A 153 -2.23 -32.70 -3.75
CA LEU A 153 -0.88 -32.87 -3.21
C LEU A 153 -0.90 -33.54 -1.84
N SER A 154 -0.05 -34.55 -1.65
CA SER A 154 0.16 -35.15 -0.34
C SER A 154 0.74 -34.12 0.64
N GLY A 155 0.03 -33.87 1.75
CA GLY A 155 0.49 -32.97 2.81
C GLY A 155 -0.10 -31.55 2.77
N ILE A 156 -0.94 -31.21 1.77
CA ILE A 156 -1.61 -29.91 1.73
C ILE A 156 -2.50 -29.66 2.97
N GLU A 157 -3.11 -30.71 3.53
CA GLU A 157 -3.86 -30.61 4.80
C GLU A 157 -2.97 -30.21 5.98
N ARG A 158 -1.71 -30.68 6.04
CA ARG A 158 -0.78 -30.23 7.10
C ARG A 158 -0.42 -28.76 6.95
N VAL A 159 -0.30 -28.27 5.72
CA VAL A 159 -0.06 -26.85 5.46
C VAL A 159 -1.28 -26.02 5.88
N LYS A 160 -2.50 -26.52 5.61
CA LYS A 160 -3.74 -25.90 6.06
C LYS A 160 -3.81 -25.82 7.59
N GLU A 161 -3.57 -26.94 8.28
CA GLU A 161 -3.52 -27.00 9.73
C GLU A 161 -2.50 -26.00 10.30
N ALA A 162 -1.29 -25.95 9.75
CA ALA A 162 -0.25 -25.00 10.19
C ALA A 162 -0.64 -23.53 9.98
N VAL A 163 -1.28 -23.21 8.84
CA VAL A 163 -1.77 -21.84 8.55
C VAL A 163 -2.93 -21.45 9.48
N GLU A 164 -3.79 -22.40 9.86
CA GLU A 164 -4.89 -22.17 10.79
C GLU A 164 -4.36 -22.00 12.23
N GLU A 165 -3.42 -22.85 12.68
CA GLU A 165 -2.78 -22.80 14.00
C GLU A 165 -2.04 -21.47 14.22
N GLU A 166 -1.29 -20.98 13.23
CA GLU A 166 -0.56 -19.70 13.34
C GLU A 166 -1.48 -18.49 13.61
N ILE A 167 -2.77 -18.57 13.32
CA ILE A 167 -3.72 -17.47 13.56
C ILE A 167 -4.27 -17.50 14.99
N GLU A 168 -4.29 -18.66 15.63
CA GLU A 168 -4.82 -18.83 16.99
C GLU A 168 -4.01 -18.02 18.01
N ASP A 169 -2.69 -17.90 17.80
CA ASP A 169 -1.77 -17.06 18.57
C ASP A 169 -2.19 -15.58 18.65
N TYR A 170 -3.02 -15.13 17.71
CA TYR A 170 -3.47 -13.73 17.59
C TYR A 170 -4.94 -13.54 17.96
N TYR A 171 -5.61 -14.56 18.49
CA TYR A 171 -7.00 -14.45 18.94
C TYR A 171 -7.20 -13.50 20.11
N GLU A 172 -6.16 -12.98 20.76
CA GLU A 172 -6.31 -11.87 21.71
C GLU A 172 -6.79 -10.57 21.04
N LEU A 173 -6.51 -10.37 19.74
CA LEU A 173 -6.98 -9.21 18.98
C LEU A 173 -8.46 -9.36 18.64
N ILE A 174 -9.26 -8.35 19.00
CA ILE A 174 -10.70 -8.31 18.71
C ILE A 174 -10.93 -8.41 17.21
N GLY A 175 -10.12 -7.70 16.42
CA GLY A 175 -10.20 -7.72 14.96
C GLY A 175 -10.01 -9.14 14.39
N VAL A 176 -9.02 -9.88 14.86
CA VAL A 176 -8.72 -11.25 14.39
C VAL A 176 -9.88 -12.19 14.69
N ARG A 177 -10.45 -12.15 15.90
CA ARG A 177 -11.66 -12.95 16.25
C ARG A 177 -12.83 -12.66 15.32
N LYS A 178 -13.08 -11.38 15.00
CA LYS A 178 -14.18 -11.00 14.10
C LYS A 178 -13.96 -11.51 12.68
N ILE A 179 -12.71 -11.53 12.20
CA ILE A 179 -12.36 -12.04 10.87
C ILE A 179 -12.49 -13.56 10.83
N ALA A 180 -11.98 -14.27 11.85
CA ALA A 180 -12.09 -15.72 11.95
C ALA A 180 -13.55 -16.21 11.99
N LEU A 181 -14.43 -15.46 12.68
CA LEU A 181 -15.87 -15.72 12.72
C LEU A 181 -16.62 -15.28 11.44
N ASN A 182 -15.91 -14.94 10.36
CA ASN A 182 -16.46 -14.53 9.06
C ASN A 182 -17.50 -13.39 9.14
N LYS A 183 -17.29 -12.43 10.05
CA LYS A 183 -18.17 -11.26 10.19
C LYS A 183 -17.86 -10.22 9.11
N LYS A 184 -18.53 -9.05 9.18
CA LYS A 184 -18.33 -7.89 8.29
C LYS A 184 -16.87 -7.60 7.94
N LEU A 185 -15.97 -7.66 8.94
CA LEU A 185 -14.54 -7.40 8.76
C LEU A 185 -13.85 -8.38 7.78
N ALA A 186 -14.28 -9.64 7.75
CA ALA A 186 -13.75 -10.61 6.80
C ALA A 186 -14.12 -10.25 5.35
N LYS A 187 -15.29 -9.64 5.13
CA LYS A 187 -15.76 -9.25 3.80
C LYS A 187 -14.98 -8.08 3.22
N ILE A 188 -14.66 -7.06 4.02
CA ILE A 188 -13.83 -5.94 3.53
C ILE A 188 -12.37 -6.37 3.27
N ILE A 189 -11.84 -7.27 4.11
CA ILE A 189 -10.50 -7.85 3.89
C ILE A 189 -10.47 -8.68 2.61
N ASP A 190 -11.51 -9.49 2.39
CA ASP A 190 -11.65 -10.27 1.17
C ASP A 190 -11.76 -9.38 -0.07
N LEU A 191 -12.65 -8.37 -0.03
CA LEU A 191 -12.81 -7.39 -1.11
C LEU A 191 -11.49 -6.70 -1.45
N SER A 192 -10.74 -6.27 -0.44
CA SER A 192 -9.42 -5.65 -0.61
C SER A 192 -8.41 -6.62 -1.23
N GLY A 193 -8.45 -7.90 -0.85
CA GLY A 193 -7.57 -8.93 -1.43
C GLY A 193 -7.80 -9.15 -2.93
N ARG A 194 -9.04 -9.01 -3.41
CA ARG A 194 -9.40 -9.19 -4.82
C ARG A 194 -8.77 -8.17 -5.77
N LEU A 195 -8.38 -6.99 -5.28
CA LEU A 195 -7.68 -5.97 -6.08
C LEU A 195 -6.38 -6.49 -6.69
N ARG A 196 -5.80 -7.57 -6.13
CA ARG A 196 -4.60 -8.20 -6.69
C ARG A 196 -4.82 -8.88 -8.05
N PHE A 197 -6.07 -9.23 -8.35
CA PHE A 197 -6.42 -9.84 -9.64
C PHE A 197 -6.59 -8.79 -10.75
N GLN A 198 -6.66 -7.51 -10.38
CA GLN A 198 -6.79 -6.41 -11.32
C GLN A 198 -5.41 -5.92 -11.71
N LYS A 199 -4.96 -6.27 -12.91
CA LYS A 199 -3.66 -5.83 -13.44
C LYS A 199 -3.76 -4.39 -13.95
N ARG A 200 -2.79 -3.57 -13.57
CA ARG A 200 -2.64 -2.22 -14.13
C ARG A 200 -2.04 -2.26 -15.52
N TRP A 201 -2.37 -1.26 -16.33
CA TRP A 201 -1.99 -1.19 -17.75
C TRP A 201 -2.59 -2.36 -18.55
N ALA A 202 -3.86 -2.71 -18.30
CA ALA A 202 -4.50 -3.94 -18.79
C ALA A 202 -4.47 -4.16 -20.32
N GLN A 203 -4.19 -3.11 -21.10
CA GLN A 203 -4.10 -3.17 -22.57
C GLN A 203 -2.68 -3.47 -23.09
N THR A 204 -1.68 -3.61 -22.21
CA THR A 204 -0.29 -3.84 -22.62
C THR A 204 0.46 -4.72 -21.61
N PRO A 205 1.26 -5.70 -22.05
CA PRO A 205 2.08 -6.50 -21.14
C PRO A 205 3.13 -5.62 -20.45
N ARG A 206 3.54 -6.01 -19.24
CA ARG A 206 4.48 -5.22 -18.43
C ARG A 206 5.38 -6.10 -17.56
N ILE A 207 6.61 -5.64 -17.28
CA ILE A 207 7.58 -6.36 -16.44
C ILE A 207 8.18 -5.40 -15.38
N PRO A 208 7.97 -5.63 -14.07
CA PRO A 208 7.05 -6.61 -13.50
C PRO A 208 5.59 -6.20 -13.76
N GLU A 209 4.69 -7.17 -13.78
CA GLU A 209 3.26 -6.86 -13.68
C GLU A 209 2.97 -6.36 -12.26
N THR A 210 2.22 -5.27 -12.14
CA THR A 210 1.69 -4.77 -10.85
C THR A 210 0.17 -4.80 -10.89
N SER A 211 -0.42 -5.19 -9.76
CA SER A 211 -1.86 -5.14 -9.54
C SER A 211 -2.27 -3.77 -9.01
N VAL A 212 -3.58 -3.49 -8.99
CA VAL A 212 -4.13 -2.31 -8.30
C VAL A 212 -3.77 -2.35 -6.81
N LEU A 213 -3.85 -3.53 -6.18
CA LEU A 213 -3.50 -3.70 -4.77
C LEU A 213 -2.04 -3.30 -4.48
N GLY A 214 -1.11 -3.80 -5.28
CA GLY A 214 0.31 -3.48 -5.12
C GLY A 214 0.61 -2.00 -5.38
N HIS A 215 -0.04 -1.43 -6.40
CA HIS A 215 0.06 -0.01 -6.72
C HIS A 215 -0.37 0.89 -5.55
N MET A 216 -1.52 0.61 -4.93
CA MET A 216 -2.02 1.36 -3.77
C MET A 216 -0.99 1.46 -2.64
N LEU A 217 -0.25 0.38 -2.36
CA LEU A 217 0.81 0.40 -1.36
C LEU A 217 2.00 1.25 -1.79
N ILE A 218 2.42 1.19 -3.05
CA ILE A 218 3.50 2.05 -3.55
C ILE A 218 3.12 3.53 -3.40
N VAL A 219 1.90 3.91 -3.79
CA VAL A 219 1.41 5.29 -3.63
C VAL A 219 1.39 5.68 -2.15
N ALA A 220 0.95 4.80 -1.26
CA ALA A 220 0.96 5.04 0.18
C ALA A 220 2.37 5.26 0.74
N ILE A 221 3.34 4.44 0.35
CA ILE A 221 4.74 4.58 0.76
C ILE A 221 5.35 5.89 0.24
N MET A 222 5.05 6.26 -1.02
CA MET A 222 5.46 7.57 -1.55
C MET A 222 4.81 8.72 -0.77
N GLY A 223 3.52 8.61 -0.43
CA GLY A 223 2.80 9.58 0.40
C GLY A 223 3.39 9.72 1.81
N TYR A 224 3.90 8.64 2.40
CA TYR A 224 4.63 8.67 3.67
C TYR A 224 5.94 9.45 3.55
N PHE A 225 6.78 9.15 2.56
CA PHE A 225 8.05 9.87 2.37
C PHE A 225 7.85 11.34 1.96
N TYR A 226 6.79 11.64 1.19
CA TYR A 226 6.36 13.02 0.95
C TYR A 226 6.06 13.73 2.27
N SER A 227 5.23 13.11 3.11
CA SER A 227 4.83 13.66 4.41
C SER A 227 6.03 13.90 5.33
N ILE A 228 7.01 13.00 5.33
CA ILE A 228 8.29 13.23 6.02
C ILE A 228 9.03 14.43 5.44
N LYS A 229 9.15 14.52 4.10
CA LYS A 229 9.92 15.58 3.44
C LYS A 229 9.37 16.97 3.74
N ILE A 230 8.05 17.11 3.87
CA ILE A 230 7.38 18.37 4.21
C ILE A 230 7.24 18.60 5.73
N ASN A 231 7.79 17.71 6.57
CA ASN A 231 7.63 17.73 8.03
C ASN A 231 6.16 17.79 8.46
N ALA A 232 5.31 16.96 7.85
CA ALA A 232 3.90 16.87 8.20
C ALA A 232 3.71 16.44 9.67
N CYS A 233 2.70 17.01 10.36
CA CYS A 233 2.30 16.54 11.68
C CYS A 233 1.79 15.09 11.62
N GLN A 234 1.76 14.42 12.77
CA GLN A 234 1.44 13.01 12.87
C GLN A 234 0.11 12.66 12.18
N LYS A 235 -0.96 13.44 12.44
CA LYS A 235 -2.27 13.13 11.86
C LYS A 235 -2.32 13.34 10.35
N ARG A 236 -1.64 14.37 9.84
CA ARG A 236 -1.54 14.65 8.40
C ARG A 236 -0.79 13.54 7.67
N LEU A 237 0.34 13.07 8.23
CA LEU A 237 1.09 11.94 7.69
C LEU A 237 0.26 10.65 7.68
N GLU A 238 -0.41 10.35 8.79
CA GLU A 238 -1.30 9.18 8.92
C GLU A 238 -2.40 9.21 7.84
N ASN A 239 -3.11 10.34 7.75
CA ASN A 239 -4.17 10.50 6.78
C ASN A 239 -3.66 10.42 5.34
N ASN A 240 -2.49 10.98 5.05
CA ASN A 240 -1.88 10.90 3.73
C ASN A 240 -1.57 9.46 3.34
N PHE A 241 -1.00 8.68 4.26
CA PHE A 241 -0.72 7.27 4.02
C PHE A 241 -2.00 6.48 3.78
N TYR A 242 -3.02 6.62 4.64
CA TYR A 242 -4.24 5.83 4.50
C TYR A 242 -5.15 6.29 3.36
N CYS A 243 -5.18 7.59 3.04
CA CYS A 243 -5.88 8.11 1.85
C CYS A 243 -5.29 7.47 0.59
N ALA A 244 -3.96 7.45 0.47
CA ALA A 244 -3.27 6.79 -0.63
C ALA A 244 -3.43 5.25 -0.60
N LEU A 245 -3.43 4.62 0.58
CA LEU A 245 -3.61 3.18 0.70
C LEU A 245 -5.00 2.72 0.23
N PHE A 246 -6.02 3.59 0.31
CA PHE A 246 -7.41 3.25 -0.01
C PHE A 246 -7.98 3.94 -1.26
N HIS A 247 -7.20 4.76 -1.97
CA HIS A 247 -7.71 5.58 -3.07
C HIS A 247 -8.42 4.77 -4.17
N ASP A 248 -7.83 3.65 -4.58
CA ASP A 248 -8.37 2.72 -5.58
C ASP A 248 -9.18 1.55 -4.97
N LEU A 249 -9.47 1.55 -3.67
CA LEU A 249 -10.30 0.50 -3.06
C LEU A 249 -11.67 0.32 -3.79
N PRO A 250 -12.36 1.38 -4.24
CA PRO A 250 -13.59 1.26 -5.02
C PRO A 250 -13.44 0.47 -6.33
N GLU A 251 -12.24 0.39 -6.91
CA GLU A 251 -11.98 -0.37 -8.14
C GLU A 251 -12.23 -1.87 -7.98
N ALA A 252 -12.23 -2.38 -6.74
CA ALA A 252 -12.58 -3.77 -6.41
C ALA A 252 -13.97 -4.16 -6.95
N LEU A 253 -14.86 -3.18 -7.10
CA LEU A 253 -16.25 -3.34 -7.52
C LEU A 253 -16.49 -2.87 -8.95
N THR A 254 -15.93 -1.72 -9.32
CA THR A 254 -16.20 -1.08 -10.61
C THR A 254 -15.37 -1.66 -11.75
N ARG A 255 -14.21 -2.27 -11.44
CA ARG A 255 -13.09 -2.55 -12.35
C ARG A 255 -12.57 -1.25 -12.99
N ASP A 256 -11.25 -1.14 -13.17
CA ASP A 256 -10.64 0.09 -13.67
C ASP A 256 -11.28 0.57 -15.00
N ILE A 257 -11.95 1.72 -14.94
CA ILE A 257 -12.40 2.46 -16.12
C ILE A 257 -11.29 3.44 -16.48
N ILE A 258 -10.49 3.07 -17.48
CA ILE A 258 -9.34 3.86 -17.92
C ILE A 258 -9.72 5.32 -18.26
N SER A 259 -8.84 6.26 -17.94
CA SER A 259 -9.08 7.70 -18.12
C SER A 259 -9.55 8.13 -19.52
N PRO A 260 -9.05 7.55 -20.64
CA PRO A 260 -9.55 7.90 -21.98
C PRO A 260 -11.05 7.65 -22.16
N VAL A 261 -11.60 6.65 -21.46
CA VAL A 261 -13.04 6.33 -21.50
C VAL A 261 -13.82 7.29 -20.62
N LYS A 262 -13.32 7.61 -19.41
CA LYS A 262 -13.99 8.54 -18.46
C LYS A 262 -14.31 9.90 -19.09
N TYR A 263 -13.44 10.42 -19.95
CA TYR A 263 -13.60 11.72 -20.61
C TYR A 263 -14.01 11.62 -22.09
N SER A 264 -14.36 10.43 -22.58
CA SER A 264 -14.72 10.22 -23.99
C SER A 264 -16.04 10.89 -24.38
N VAL A 265 -16.96 11.06 -23.42
CA VAL A 265 -18.30 11.62 -23.62
C VAL A 265 -18.60 12.62 -22.51
N SER A 266 -19.10 13.81 -22.88
CA SER A 266 -19.54 14.83 -21.92
C SER A 266 -20.61 14.26 -20.99
N GLY A 267 -20.43 14.41 -19.67
CA GLY A 267 -21.34 13.91 -18.64
C GLY A 267 -21.16 12.44 -18.24
N LEU A 268 -20.34 11.66 -18.97
CA LEU A 268 -20.06 10.27 -18.58
C LEU A 268 -19.26 10.20 -17.27
N ASN A 269 -18.36 11.15 -17.04
CA ASN A 269 -17.58 11.23 -15.81
C ASN A 269 -18.48 11.41 -14.57
N ASP A 270 -19.56 12.19 -14.69
CA ASP A 270 -20.50 12.43 -13.59
C ASP A 270 -21.29 11.15 -13.26
N ILE A 271 -21.77 10.45 -14.30
CA ILE A 271 -22.46 9.16 -14.16
C ILE A 271 -21.54 8.10 -13.51
N ILE A 272 -20.28 8.03 -13.94
CA ILE A 272 -19.29 7.11 -13.36
C ILE A 272 -19.07 7.43 -11.88
N SER A 273 -18.93 8.72 -11.55
CA SER A 273 -18.72 9.17 -10.18
C SER A 273 -19.92 8.85 -9.28
N GLU A 274 -21.15 9.10 -9.75
CA GLU A 274 -22.37 8.73 -9.03
C GLU A 274 -22.48 7.21 -8.81
N TYR A 275 -22.16 6.42 -9.83
CA TYR A 275 -22.16 4.96 -9.73
C TYR A 275 -21.10 4.46 -8.74
N GLU A 276 -19.89 5.01 -8.78
CA GLU A 276 -18.81 4.67 -7.86
C GLU A 276 -19.20 4.96 -6.41
N ILE A 277 -19.79 6.13 -6.14
CA ILE A 277 -20.28 6.47 -4.79
C ILE A 277 -21.31 5.46 -4.33
N LYS A 278 -22.31 5.15 -5.17
CA LYS A 278 -23.33 4.17 -4.84
C LYS A 278 -22.74 2.79 -4.53
N MET A 279 -21.77 2.34 -5.33
CA MET A 279 -21.06 1.08 -5.08
C MET A 279 -20.29 1.10 -3.76
N VAL A 280 -19.62 2.20 -3.42
CA VAL A 280 -18.98 2.32 -2.11
C VAL A 280 -20.03 2.23 -0.99
N GLU A 281 -21.15 2.92 -1.11
CA GLU A 281 -22.20 2.93 -0.08
C GLU A 281 -22.92 1.60 0.09
N ASP A 282 -23.17 0.86 -1.00
CA ASP A 282 -23.92 -0.39 -1.00
C ASP A 282 -23.04 -1.63 -0.73
N GLU A 283 -21.76 -1.61 -1.14
CA GLU A 283 -20.91 -2.81 -1.18
C GLU A 283 -19.60 -2.68 -0.39
N ILE A 284 -19.19 -1.48 0.07
CA ILE A 284 -18.00 -1.29 0.92
C ILE A 284 -18.40 -0.92 2.34
N LEU A 285 -19.10 0.21 2.50
CA LEU A 285 -19.44 0.78 3.80
C LEU A 285 -20.23 -0.15 4.72
N PRO A 286 -21.12 -1.05 4.23
CA PRO A 286 -21.85 -1.97 5.11
C PRO A 286 -20.94 -2.95 5.85
N TYR A 287 -19.72 -3.19 5.34
CA TYR A 287 -18.70 -4.03 5.94
C TYR A 287 -17.73 -3.27 6.86
N ILE A 288 -17.74 -1.94 6.81
CA ILE A 288 -16.94 -1.08 7.69
C ILE A 288 -17.59 -1.02 9.08
N PRO A 289 -16.82 -1.17 10.17
CA PRO A 289 -17.32 -1.00 11.54
C PRO A 289 -17.93 0.40 11.73
N ALA A 290 -19.07 0.49 12.44
CA ALA A 290 -19.85 1.72 12.56
C ALA A 290 -19.03 2.93 13.06
N GLN A 291 -18.12 2.69 14.00
CA GLN A 291 -17.25 3.72 14.56
C GLN A 291 -16.21 4.27 13.57
N MET A 292 -15.93 3.53 12.48
CA MET A 292 -14.95 3.90 11.46
C MET A 292 -15.58 4.51 10.21
N ILE A 293 -16.91 4.44 10.03
CA ILE A 293 -17.56 4.84 8.77
C ILE A 293 -17.24 6.29 8.41
N SER A 294 -17.29 7.22 9.38
CA SER A 294 -17.03 8.64 9.13
C SER A 294 -15.59 8.92 8.68
N SER A 295 -14.61 8.35 9.40
CA SER A 295 -13.19 8.51 9.03
C SER A 295 -12.87 7.80 7.71
N PHE A 296 -13.47 6.65 7.45
CA PHE A 296 -13.26 5.92 6.21
C PHE A 296 -13.86 6.64 5.00
N LYS A 297 -15.07 7.21 5.13
CA LYS A 297 -15.65 8.12 4.11
C LYS A 297 -14.71 9.29 3.82
N TYR A 298 -14.12 9.89 4.85
CA TYR A 298 -13.17 10.99 4.70
C TYR A 298 -11.92 10.59 3.91
N LEU A 299 -11.35 9.41 4.18
CA LEU A 299 -10.20 8.87 3.46
C LEU A 299 -10.52 8.55 1.99
N LEU A 300 -11.72 8.02 1.71
CA LEU A 300 -12.18 7.72 0.35
C LEU A 300 -12.62 8.97 -0.43
N GLY A 301 -12.49 10.17 0.15
CA GLY A 301 -12.90 11.42 -0.50
C GLY A 301 -14.41 11.57 -0.65
N LEU A 302 -15.21 10.86 0.14
CA LEU A 302 -16.67 10.98 0.12
C LEU A 302 -17.14 12.13 1.01
N TYR A 303 -17.67 13.19 0.41
CA TYR A 303 -18.17 14.35 1.14
C TYR A 303 -19.34 15.05 0.44
N GLY A 304 -20.02 15.94 1.18
CA GLY A 304 -21.12 16.74 0.65
C GLY A 304 -22.34 15.94 0.20
N ASN A 305 -23.07 16.47 -0.78
CA ASN A 305 -24.22 15.82 -1.41
C ASN A 305 -23.74 14.98 -2.60
N ASN A 306 -23.13 13.82 -2.33
CA ASN A 306 -22.77 12.83 -3.36
C ASN A 306 -21.58 13.22 -4.25
N GLU A 307 -20.52 13.79 -3.68
CA GLU A 307 -19.25 14.03 -4.38
C GLU A 307 -18.15 13.07 -3.88
N LYS A 308 -17.28 12.64 -4.80
CA LYS A 308 -16.08 11.83 -4.50
C LYS A 308 -14.85 12.44 -5.16
N ASP A 309 -13.91 12.91 -4.33
CA ASP A 309 -12.54 13.20 -4.77
C ASP A 309 -11.55 13.12 -3.60
N GLU A 310 -10.83 12.01 -3.54
CA GLU A 310 -9.79 11.75 -2.54
C GLU A 310 -8.54 12.63 -2.73
N PHE A 311 -8.35 13.21 -3.91
CA PHE A 311 -7.15 13.95 -4.30
C PHE A 311 -7.29 15.48 -4.22
N LEU A 312 -8.33 15.98 -3.55
CA LEU A 312 -8.36 17.37 -3.10
C LEU A 312 -7.58 17.58 -1.79
N ASN A 313 -6.89 18.72 -1.71
CA ASN A 313 -6.34 19.25 -0.47
C ASN A 313 -7.50 19.62 0.47
N LYS A 314 -7.53 19.02 1.66
CA LYS A 314 -8.67 19.18 2.57
C LYS A 314 -8.27 19.10 4.03
N ILE A 315 -9.07 19.74 4.87
CA ILE A 315 -9.02 19.68 6.34
C ILE A 315 -10.39 19.25 6.88
N ASN A 316 -10.43 18.82 8.14
CA ASN A 316 -11.67 18.46 8.81
C ASN A 316 -11.67 18.94 10.27
N GLU A 317 -12.22 20.14 10.48
CA GLU A 317 -12.46 20.76 11.78
C GLU A 317 -13.98 20.82 12.05
N LYS A 318 -14.59 19.66 12.31
CA LYS A 318 -16.06 19.41 12.42
C LYS A 318 -16.80 19.32 11.09
N LYS A 319 -16.29 19.97 10.05
CA LYS A 319 -16.75 19.83 8.66
C LYS A 319 -15.56 19.77 7.73
N ILE A 320 -15.74 19.07 6.61
CA ILE A 320 -14.73 18.98 5.56
C ILE A 320 -14.67 20.33 4.82
N ILE A 321 -13.46 20.84 4.64
CA ILE A 321 -13.18 22.09 3.93
C ILE A 321 -12.07 21.82 2.93
N ILE A 322 -12.35 22.11 1.66
CA ILE A 322 -11.34 22.08 0.58
C ILE A 322 -10.52 23.37 0.70
N VAL A 323 -9.20 23.23 0.62
CA VAL A 323 -8.25 24.35 0.74
C VAL A 323 -7.24 24.29 -0.39
N ASP A 324 -6.77 25.44 -0.85
CA ASP A 324 -5.82 25.48 -1.97
C ASP A 324 -4.43 24.97 -1.56
N THR A 325 -4.00 25.28 -0.33
CA THR A 325 -2.70 24.91 0.23
C THR A 325 -2.84 24.40 1.66
N LEU A 326 -1.91 23.53 2.06
CA LEU A 326 -1.84 22.95 3.41
C LEU A 326 -0.63 23.48 4.21
N ALA A 327 0.10 24.46 3.68
CA ALA A 327 1.26 25.07 4.35
C ALA A 327 0.92 25.56 5.77
N THR A 328 -0.28 26.12 5.97
CA THR A 328 -0.75 26.64 7.27
C THR A 328 -1.51 25.61 8.12
N TYR A 329 -1.70 24.39 7.62
CA TYR A 329 -2.56 23.38 8.25
C TYR A 329 -1.76 22.16 8.73
N ASN A 330 -0.70 22.41 9.50
CA ASN A 330 0.25 21.38 9.96
C ASN A 330 0.16 21.05 11.45
N GLU A 331 -1.06 20.95 11.98
CA GLU A 331 -1.35 20.55 13.35
C GLU A 331 -2.38 19.41 13.36
N ASN A 332 -2.30 18.51 14.34
CA ASN A 332 -3.17 17.32 14.38
C ASN A 332 -4.66 17.67 14.35
N ARG A 333 -5.05 18.81 14.92
CA ARG A 333 -6.44 19.29 14.97
C ARG A 333 -7.08 19.52 13.60
N PHE A 334 -6.28 19.84 12.58
CA PHE A 334 -6.80 20.09 11.23
C PHE A 334 -7.19 18.82 10.50
N ASN A 335 -6.69 17.66 10.95
CA ASN A 335 -6.97 16.37 10.34
C ASN A 335 -6.77 16.39 8.81
N ALA A 336 -5.68 17.03 8.34
CA ALA A 336 -5.46 17.35 6.94
C ALA A 336 -5.15 16.13 6.04
N ILE A 337 -5.46 16.25 4.74
CA ILE A 337 -5.07 15.33 3.65
C ILE A 337 -4.51 16.14 2.47
N ASP A 338 -3.28 15.83 2.05
CA ASP A 338 -2.55 16.40 0.91
C ASP A 338 -2.96 15.79 -0.43
N GLY A 339 -4.25 15.83 -0.77
CA GLY A 339 -4.76 15.14 -1.95
C GLY A 339 -4.00 15.46 -3.24
N VAL A 340 -3.58 16.71 -3.47
CA VAL A 340 -2.88 17.09 -4.70
C VAL A 340 -1.49 16.44 -4.77
N ALA A 341 -0.79 16.35 -3.64
CA ALA A 341 0.50 15.66 -3.58
C ALA A 341 0.34 14.15 -3.73
N LEU A 342 -0.70 13.57 -3.12
CA LEU A 342 -1.01 12.15 -3.27
C LEU A 342 -1.34 11.79 -4.73
N LYS A 343 -2.02 12.68 -5.48
CA LYS A 343 -2.24 12.47 -6.91
C LYS A 343 -0.95 12.46 -7.71
N ASN A 344 0.02 13.28 -7.32
CA ASN A 344 1.34 13.26 -7.93
C ASN A 344 2.15 12.02 -7.52
N CYS A 345 1.93 11.45 -6.33
CA CYS A 345 2.47 10.14 -5.96
C CYS A 345 1.88 9.01 -6.82
N ASP A 346 0.56 9.01 -7.04
CA ASP A 346 -0.13 8.07 -7.96
C ASP A 346 0.44 8.15 -9.38
N ARG A 347 0.52 9.38 -9.93
CA ARG A 347 1.16 9.62 -11.24
C ARG A 347 2.61 9.13 -11.28
N LEU A 348 3.40 9.44 -10.27
CA LEU A 348 4.80 9.01 -10.20
C LEU A 348 4.91 7.48 -10.16
N ALA A 349 4.06 6.80 -9.39
CA ALA A 349 4.01 5.34 -9.36
C ALA A 349 3.66 4.76 -10.74
N ALA A 350 2.65 5.31 -11.43
CA ALA A 350 2.29 4.89 -12.78
C ALA A 350 3.41 5.17 -13.81
N PHE A 351 4.14 6.28 -13.65
CA PHE A 351 5.33 6.58 -14.47
C PHE A 351 6.42 5.52 -14.26
N ILE A 352 6.72 5.18 -12.99
CA ILE A 352 7.72 4.17 -12.63
C ILE A 352 7.36 2.78 -13.18
N GLU A 353 6.09 2.40 -13.08
CA GLU A 353 5.59 1.15 -13.70
C GLU A 353 5.93 1.09 -15.19
N ALA A 354 5.74 2.20 -15.92
CA ALA A 354 6.03 2.27 -17.35
C ALA A 354 7.55 2.22 -17.64
N ILE A 355 8.37 3.02 -16.95
CA ILE A 355 9.82 3.05 -17.20
C ILE A 355 10.52 1.75 -16.81
N LEU A 356 10.15 1.11 -15.71
CA LEU A 356 10.72 -0.18 -15.33
C LEU A 356 10.45 -1.21 -16.41
N SER A 357 9.22 -1.25 -16.95
CA SER A 357 8.90 -2.16 -18.05
C SER A 357 9.67 -1.87 -19.32
N ILE A 358 9.83 -0.59 -19.66
CA ILE A 358 10.61 -0.14 -20.81
C ILE A 358 12.09 -0.55 -20.64
N SER A 359 12.65 -0.39 -19.45
CA SER A 359 14.03 -0.79 -19.12
C SER A 359 14.24 -2.30 -19.27
N HIS A 360 13.26 -3.12 -18.88
CA HIS A 360 13.24 -4.57 -19.10
C HIS A 360 12.95 -4.99 -20.56
N GLY A 361 12.84 -4.05 -21.49
CA GLY A 361 12.71 -4.32 -22.92
C GLY A 361 11.27 -4.40 -23.44
N VAL A 362 10.25 -4.27 -22.58
CA VAL A 362 8.84 -4.23 -22.99
C VAL A 362 8.45 -2.79 -23.30
N LYS A 363 8.62 -2.40 -24.58
CA LYS A 363 8.49 -1.02 -25.08
C LYS A 363 7.30 -0.85 -26.04
N SER A 364 6.10 -1.13 -25.56
CA SER A 364 4.89 -0.92 -26.36
C SER A 364 4.63 0.57 -26.61
N LYS A 365 3.82 0.89 -27.63
CA LYS A 365 3.45 2.28 -27.93
C LYS A 365 2.68 2.91 -26.78
N GLU A 366 1.83 2.12 -26.14
CA GLU A 366 0.99 2.50 -25.00
C GLU A 366 1.85 2.88 -23.79
N LEU A 367 2.89 2.11 -23.48
CA LEU A 367 3.82 2.42 -22.38
C LEU A 367 4.64 3.67 -22.67
N LEU A 368 5.15 3.83 -23.90
CA LEU A 368 5.92 5.01 -24.28
C LEU A 368 5.07 6.29 -24.23
N GLN A 369 3.86 6.24 -24.79
CA GLN A 369 2.94 7.38 -24.77
C GLN A 369 2.45 7.70 -23.35
N GLY A 370 2.11 6.67 -22.58
CA GLY A 370 1.71 6.81 -21.18
C GLY A 370 2.80 7.45 -20.33
N LYS A 371 4.05 6.98 -20.48
CA LYS A 371 5.23 7.57 -19.83
C LYS A 371 5.36 9.06 -20.14
N GLU A 372 5.38 9.43 -21.42
CA GLU A 372 5.55 10.84 -21.84
C GLU A 372 4.37 11.73 -21.38
N TYR A 373 3.14 11.23 -21.47
CA TYR A 373 1.95 11.94 -21.00
C TYR A 373 2.01 12.24 -19.50
N ILE A 374 2.38 11.23 -18.69
CA ILE A 374 2.52 11.41 -17.24
C ILE A 374 3.68 12.37 -16.93
N LYS A 375 4.80 12.25 -17.64
CA LYS A 375 5.97 13.12 -17.49
C LYS A 375 5.64 14.59 -17.73
N GLU A 376 4.95 14.93 -18.82
CA GLU A 376 4.51 16.30 -19.08
C GLU A 376 3.45 16.76 -18.06
N THR A 377 2.55 15.87 -17.61
CA THR A 377 1.60 16.21 -16.55
C THR A 377 2.31 16.58 -15.23
N LEU A 378 3.35 15.83 -14.85
CA LEU A 378 4.17 16.12 -13.67
C LEU A 378 4.96 17.43 -13.84
N LYS A 379 5.42 17.75 -15.05
CA LYS A 379 6.09 19.03 -15.34
C LYS A 379 5.19 20.22 -15.09
N GLU A 380 3.91 20.11 -15.48
CA GLU A 380 2.92 21.17 -15.31
C GLU A 380 2.40 21.26 -13.87
N LYS A 381 2.10 20.12 -13.23
CA LYS A 381 1.32 20.05 -11.97
C LYS A 381 2.06 19.39 -10.80
N GLY A 382 3.31 19.00 -10.99
CA GLY A 382 4.11 18.23 -10.03
C GLY A 382 4.88 19.05 -9.01
N LYS A 383 4.66 20.37 -8.91
CA LYS A 383 5.28 21.20 -7.86
C LYS A 383 4.27 21.44 -6.74
N VAL A 384 4.48 20.81 -5.58
CA VAL A 384 3.56 20.90 -4.43
C VAL A 384 4.37 21.04 -3.15
N GLU A 385 4.09 22.08 -2.35
CA GLU A 385 4.64 22.27 -0.98
C GLU A 385 6.17 22.06 -0.90
N GLY A 386 6.92 22.58 -1.89
CA GLY A 386 8.39 22.49 -1.95
C GLY A 386 8.95 21.16 -2.45
N VAL A 387 8.10 20.23 -2.91
CA VAL A 387 8.48 18.99 -3.59
C VAL A 387 8.23 19.12 -5.08
N ASP A 388 9.23 18.72 -5.88
CA ASP A 388 9.18 18.70 -7.34
C ASP A 388 9.13 17.24 -7.84
N PHE A 389 7.93 16.74 -8.09
CA PHE A 389 7.68 15.39 -8.56
C PHE A 389 8.17 15.16 -10.00
N TYR A 390 8.26 16.22 -10.82
CA TYR A 390 8.83 16.12 -12.16
C TYR A 390 10.33 15.88 -12.08
N LYS A 391 11.03 16.62 -11.23
CA LYS A 391 12.46 16.39 -10.99
C LYS A 391 12.73 14.97 -10.48
N LEU A 392 11.91 14.47 -9.54
CA LEU A 392 12.00 13.09 -9.07
C LEU A 392 11.78 12.08 -10.21
N ALA A 393 10.82 12.32 -11.10
CA ALA A 393 10.59 11.45 -12.25
C ALA A 393 11.81 11.40 -13.18
N LEU A 394 12.49 12.52 -13.43
CA LEU A 394 13.73 12.56 -14.21
C LEU A 394 14.86 11.80 -13.52
N GLU A 395 15.10 12.07 -12.24
CA GLU A 395 16.16 11.39 -11.46
C GLU A 395 15.96 9.87 -11.43
N ILE A 396 14.71 9.40 -11.40
CA ILE A 396 14.38 7.96 -11.46
C ILE A 396 14.54 7.42 -12.87
N GLU A 397 14.06 8.13 -13.90
CA GLU A 397 14.17 7.69 -15.29
C GLU A 397 15.64 7.51 -15.68
N ASP A 398 16.51 8.46 -15.32
CA ASP A 398 17.94 8.36 -15.57
C ASP A 398 18.53 7.13 -14.86
N PHE A 399 18.23 6.95 -13.56
CA PHE A 399 18.72 5.82 -12.77
C PHE A 399 18.27 4.45 -13.30
N VAL A 400 17.02 4.32 -13.77
CA VAL A 400 16.45 3.05 -14.26
C VAL A 400 16.91 2.72 -15.68
N MET A 401 17.31 3.72 -16.45
CA MET A 401 17.69 3.56 -17.87
C MET A 401 19.20 3.47 -18.09
N ASP A 402 20.01 3.87 -17.10
CA ASP A 402 21.45 3.60 -17.02
C ASP A 402 21.75 2.12 -16.72
#